data_AF-A0A6H2BVB1-F1
#
_entry.id   AF-A0A6H2BVB1-F1
#
_cell.length_a   1.000
_cell.length_b   1.000
_cell.length_c   1.000
_cell.angle_alpha   90.00
_cell.angle_beta   90.00
_cell.angle_gamma   90.00
#
_symmetry.space_group_name_H-M   'P 1'
#
loop_
_entity.id
_entity.type
_entity.pdbx_description
1 polymer ?
#
loop_
_entity_poly.entity_id
_entity_poly.type
_entity_poly.pdbx_seq_one_letter_code
_entity_poly.pdbx_strand_id
1 'polypeptide(L)'
;MMLILVLIYQNKINLNNLKLENSKLKNLKLGNLKLENSKLKNLKLKNLKLKKLKLKNLKLKNLKLKKLKLKKLKLKNYQLDNNHIQQTQHQNQHQ
;
A
#
# COMPACT_ATOMS: atom_id res chain seq x y z
N MET A 1 -1.15 -14.55 7.98
CA MET A 1 -0.10 -13.92 8.82
C MET A 1 1.30 -14.00 8.17
N MET A 2 1.63 -15.12 7.51
CA MET A 2 2.96 -15.34 6.90
C MET A 2 3.36 -14.29 5.83
N LEU A 3 2.46 -13.90 4.92
CA LEU A 3 2.79 -12.92 3.87
C LEU A 3 3.25 -11.57 4.46
N ILE A 4 2.64 -11.13 5.56
CA ILE A 4 2.93 -9.84 6.21
C ILE A 4 4.36 -9.79 6.74
N LEU A 5 4.83 -10.86 7.38
CA LEU A 5 6.17 -10.97 7.94
C LEU A 5 7.24 -10.87 6.84
N VAL A 6 6.99 -11.51 5.69
CA VAL A 6 7.89 -11.44 4.53
C VAL A 6 8.07 -10.00 4.04
N LEU A 7 7.02 -9.17 4.09
CA LEU A 7 7.10 -7.78 3.62
C LEU A 7 8.01 -6.92 4.49
N ILE A 8 8.20 -7.23 5.78
CA ILE A 8 8.95 -6.37 6.71
C ILE A 8 10.45 -6.35 6.38
N TYR A 9 10.98 -7.45 5.84
CA TYR A 9 12.42 -7.60 5.58
C TYR A 9 12.83 -7.19 4.15
N GLN A 10 11.88 -6.95 3.25
CA GLN A 10 12.19 -6.68 1.85
C GLN A 10 12.19 -5.19 1.52
N ASN A 11 13.27 -4.74 0.87
CA ASN A 11 13.36 -3.36 0.38
C ASN A 11 12.50 -3.12 -0.88
N LYS A 12 12.25 -4.17 -1.68
CA LYS A 12 11.46 -4.12 -2.92
C LYS A 12 10.52 -5.32 -3.00
N ILE A 13 9.25 -5.05 -3.23
CA ILE A 13 8.19 -6.07 -3.34
C ILE A 13 7.39 -5.84 -4.63
N ASN A 14 7.11 -6.93 -5.34
CA ASN A 14 6.21 -6.95 -6.47
C ASN A 14 5.20 -8.09 -6.31
N LEU A 15 3.92 -7.77 -6.21
CA LEU A 15 2.85 -8.76 -6.05
C LEU A 15 1.81 -8.59 -7.16
N ASN A 16 1.48 -9.70 -7.80
CA ASN A 16 0.47 -9.78 -8.85
C ASN A 16 -0.68 -10.66 -8.38
N ASN A 17 -1.91 -10.30 -8.74
CA ASN A 17 -3.13 -11.06 -8.43
C ASN A 17 -3.35 -11.30 -6.92
N LEU A 18 -2.81 -10.42 -6.07
CA LEU A 18 -2.88 -10.58 -4.63
C LEU A 18 -4.31 -10.39 -4.13
N LYS A 19 -4.76 -11.31 -3.28
CA LYS A 19 -6.00 -11.16 -2.51
C LYS A 19 -5.64 -11.08 -1.02
N LEU A 20 -5.99 -9.96 -0.39
CA LEU A 20 -5.81 -9.79 1.05
C LEU A 20 -7.09 -9.29 1.68
N GLU A 21 -7.48 -9.94 2.76
CA GLU A 21 -8.65 -9.57 3.54
C GLU A 21 -8.28 -9.46 5.02
N ASN A 22 -8.98 -8.59 5.75
CA ASN A 22 -8.93 -8.48 7.21
C ASN A 22 -7.53 -8.34 7.81
N SER A 23 -6.60 -7.71 7.09
CA SER A 23 -5.19 -7.65 7.50
C SER A 23 -4.83 -6.33 8.17
N LYS A 24 -3.99 -6.40 9.22
CA LYS A 24 -3.46 -5.24 9.95
C LYS A 24 -1.95 -5.18 9.77
N LEU A 25 -1.45 -4.05 9.28
CA LEU A 25 -0.02 -3.80 9.08
C LEU A 25 0.40 -2.56 9.86
N LYS A 26 1.54 -2.63 10.53
CA LYS A 26 2.11 -1.52 11.29
C LYS A 26 3.61 -1.42 11.04
N ASN A 27 4.13 -0.19 11.05
CA ASN A 27 5.56 0.12 11.11
C ASN A 27 6.39 -0.43 9.93
N LEU A 28 5.82 -0.50 8.72
CA LEU A 28 6.57 -0.96 7.55
C LEU A 28 7.42 0.17 6.95
N LYS A 29 8.65 -0.17 6.56
CA LYS A 29 9.55 0.70 5.79
C LYS A 29 9.96 -0.06 4.53
N LEU A 30 9.45 0.34 3.36
CA LEU A 30 9.82 -0.28 2.08
C LEU A 30 10.42 0.77 1.15
N GLY A 31 11.40 0.37 0.35
CA GLY A 31 11.88 1.17 -0.77
C GLY A 31 10.80 1.25 -1.84
N ASN A 32 10.45 0.11 -2.43
CA ASN A 32 9.55 0.05 -3.57
C ASN A 32 8.47 -1.02 -3.38
N LEU A 33 7.20 -0.65 -3.56
CA LEU A 33 6.07 -1.58 -3.59
C LEU A 33 5.33 -1.46 -4.92
N LYS A 34 5.14 -2.60 -5.61
CA LYS A 34 4.32 -2.72 -6.80
C LYS A 34 3.21 -3.74 -6.56
N LEU A 35 1.96 -3.36 -6.82
CA LEU A 35 0.79 -4.23 -6.79
C LEU A 35 0.08 -4.16 -8.13
N GLU A 36 -0.15 -5.30 -8.78
CA GLU A 36 -0.95 -5.39 -10.01
C GLU A 36 -2.12 -6.37 -9.83
N ASN A 37 -3.26 -6.05 -10.43
CA ASN A 37 -4.45 -6.92 -10.48
C ASN A 37 -4.92 -7.42 -9.10
N SER A 38 -4.73 -6.62 -8.05
CA SER A 38 -4.90 -7.07 -6.66
C SER A 38 -6.22 -6.57 -6.06
N LYS A 39 -6.83 -7.39 -5.20
CA LYS A 39 -8.06 -7.09 -4.46
C LYS A 39 -7.75 -7.07 -2.96
N LEU A 40 -7.90 -5.91 -2.32
CA LEU A 40 -7.66 -5.77 -0.88
C LEU A 40 -8.92 -5.27 -0.16
N LYS A 41 -9.32 -5.96 0.91
CA LYS A 41 -10.52 -5.65 1.69
C LYS A 41 -10.20 -5.55 3.18
N ASN A 42 -10.84 -4.61 3.88
CA ASN A 42 -10.75 -4.44 5.33
C ASN A 42 -9.31 -4.30 5.86
N LEU A 43 -8.47 -3.57 5.12
CA LEU A 43 -7.07 -3.38 5.51
C LEU A 43 -6.91 -2.24 6.51
N LYS A 44 -6.09 -2.44 7.54
CA LYS A 44 -5.68 -1.35 8.47
C LYS A 44 -4.16 -1.20 8.43
N LEU A 45 -3.68 -0.06 7.94
CA LEU A 45 -2.26 0.24 7.78
C LEU A 45 -1.88 1.43 8.66
N LYS A 46 -0.81 1.30 9.47
CA LYS A 46 -0.32 2.38 10.34
C LYS A 46 1.19 2.55 10.19
N ASN A 47 1.66 3.80 10.20
CA ASN A 47 3.09 4.16 10.19
C ASN A 47 3.86 3.53 9.01
N LEU A 48 3.40 3.80 7.79
CA LEU A 48 4.04 3.30 6.57
C LEU A 48 5.03 4.34 6.03
N LYS A 49 6.25 3.90 5.69
CA LYS A 49 7.21 4.70 4.93
C LYS A 49 7.54 4.00 3.62
N LEU A 50 7.28 4.65 2.49
CA LEU A 50 7.48 4.15 1.15
C LEU A 50 8.29 5.16 0.31
N LYS A 51 9.33 4.73 -0.40
CA LYS A 51 9.96 5.61 -1.40
C LYS A 51 9.15 5.63 -2.70
N LYS A 52 8.74 4.46 -3.22
CA LYS A 52 7.92 4.36 -4.44
C LYS A 52 6.76 3.37 -4.25
N LEU A 53 5.57 3.79 -4.65
CA LEU A 53 4.37 2.96 -4.71
C LEU A 53 3.80 2.97 -6.12
N LYS A 54 3.62 1.78 -6.71
CA LYS A 54 2.97 1.59 -8.02
C LYS A 54 1.77 0.66 -7.86
N LEU A 55 0.58 1.13 -8.19
CA LEU A 55 -0.64 0.33 -8.16
C LEU A 55 -1.28 0.32 -9.55
N LYS A 56 -1.58 -0.88 -10.05
CA LYS A 56 -2.26 -1.08 -11.34
C LYS A 56 -3.43 -2.05 -11.17
N ASN A 57 -4.59 -1.76 -11.76
CA ASN A 57 -5.75 -2.66 -11.77
C ASN A 57 -6.14 -3.11 -10.34
N LEU A 58 -6.28 -2.16 -9.42
CA LEU A 58 -6.44 -2.42 -8.00
C LEU A 58 -7.89 -2.22 -7.54
N LYS A 59 -8.42 -3.12 -6.72
CA LYS A 59 -9.70 -2.91 -6.02
C LYS A 59 -9.44 -2.83 -4.50
N LEU A 60 -9.76 -1.69 -3.90
CA LEU A 60 -9.60 -1.45 -2.47
C LEU A 60 -10.94 -1.13 -1.82
N LYS A 61 -11.32 -1.92 -0.82
CA LYS A 61 -12.52 -1.70 -0.02
C LYS A 61 -12.18 -1.65 1.47
N ASN A 62 -12.72 -0.67 2.19
CA ASN A 62 -12.56 -0.52 3.64
C ASN A 62 -11.09 -0.42 4.11
N LEU A 63 -10.22 0.24 3.33
CA LEU A 63 -8.85 0.56 3.71
C LEU A 63 -8.86 1.70 4.72
N LYS A 64 -8.24 1.47 5.88
CA LYS A 64 -7.90 2.52 6.84
C LYS A 64 -6.40 2.70 6.87
N LEU A 65 -5.92 3.87 6.48
CA LEU A 65 -4.51 4.19 6.44
C LEU A 65 -4.22 5.37 7.37
N LYS A 66 -3.22 5.22 8.25
CA LYS A 66 -2.78 6.26 9.20
C LYS A 66 -1.27 6.45 9.14
N LYS A 67 -0.81 7.71 9.03
CA LYS A 67 0.62 8.08 9.02
C LYS A 67 1.37 7.39 7.87
N LEU A 68 1.01 7.72 6.63
CA LEU A 68 1.77 7.32 5.44
C LEU A 68 2.76 8.42 5.05
N LYS A 69 4.02 8.04 4.86
CA LYS A 69 5.02 8.86 4.18
C LYS A 69 5.34 8.23 2.84
N LEU A 70 5.11 8.94 1.75
CA LEU A 70 5.33 8.48 0.39
C LEU A 70 6.07 9.54 -0.43
N LYS A 71 7.13 9.14 -1.14
CA LYS A 71 7.83 10.06 -2.06
C LYS A 71 7.29 10.02 -3.48
N LYS A 72 7.03 8.83 -4.03
CA LYS A 72 6.53 8.70 -5.41
C LYS A 72 5.34 7.75 -5.47
N LEU A 73 4.22 8.23 -6.00
CA LEU A 73 3.01 7.46 -6.25
C LEU A 73 2.75 7.36 -7.75
N LYS A 74 2.45 6.14 -8.25
CA LYS A 74 1.85 5.93 -9.56
C LYS A 74 0.63 5.04 -9.43
N LEU A 75 -0.51 5.52 -9.92
CA LEU A 75 -1.78 4.81 -9.91
C LEU A 75 -2.29 4.67 -11.34
N LYS A 76 -2.78 3.48 -11.71
CA LYS A 76 -3.49 3.26 -12.97
C LYS A 76 -4.64 2.28 -12.73
N ASN A 77 -5.83 2.58 -13.23
CA ASN A 77 -7.01 1.71 -13.15
C ASN A 77 -7.26 1.19 -11.73
N TYR A 78 -7.78 2.03 -10.84
CA TYR A 78 -8.03 1.64 -9.46
C TYR A 78 -9.45 1.99 -9.04
N GLN A 79 -10.00 1.18 -8.12
CA GLN A 79 -11.32 1.38 -7.52
C GLN A 79 -11.15 1.49 -6.01
N LEU A 80 -11.70 2.55 -5.43
CA LEU A 80 -11.69 2.83 -4.00
C LEU A 80 -13.13 2.88 -3.49
N ASP A 81 -13.45 2.09 -2.47
CA ASP A 81 -14.76 2.07 -1.81
C ASP A 81 -14.57 2.12 -0.29
N ASN A 82 -15.23 3.06 0.39
CA ASN A 82 -15.20 3.23 1.85
C ASN A 82 -13.78 3.29 2.46
N ASN A 83 -12.87 3.99 1.78
CA ASN A 83 -11.48 4.10 2.21
C ASN A 83 -11.25 5.39 2.99
N HIS A 84 -10.54 5.29 4.13
CA HIS A 84 -10.18 6.41 4.98
C HIS A 84 -8.66 6.54 5.09
N ILE A 85 -8.16 7.73 4.79
CA ILE A 85 -6.73 8.05 4.82
C ILE A 85 -6.53 9.22 5.78
N GLN A 86 -5.72 9.02 6.82
CA GLN A 86 -5.39 10.04 7.83
C GLN A 86 -3.89 10.26 7.88
N GLN A 87 -3.47 11.53 7.85
CA GLN A 87 -2.06 11.94 7.94
C GLN A 87 -1.19 11.30 6.85
N THR A 88 -1.24 11.87 5.66
CA THR A 88 -0.37 11.49 4.54
C THR A 88 0.62 12.60 4.27
N GLN A 89 1.90 12.26 4.23
CA GLN A 89 2.97 13.14 3.75
C GLN A 89 3.40 12.64 2.37
N HIS A 90 3.03 13.40 1.34
CA HIS A 90 3.48 13.16 -0.03
C HIS A 90 4.56 14.18 -0.39
N GLN A 91 5.76 13.73 -0.69
CA GLN A 91 6.82 14.62 -1.21
C GLN A 91 6.90 14.44 -2.72
N ASN A 92 6.12 15.23 -3.47
CA ASN A 92 6.24 15.30 -4.93
C ASN A 92 7.65 15.76 -5.29
N GLN A 93 8.48 14.87 -5.83
CA GLN A 93 9.63 15.29 -6.64
C GLN A 93 9.19 15.18 -8.10
N HIS A 94 8.76 16.32 -8.64
CA HIS A 94 8.62 16.55 -10.07
C HIS A 94 9.97 16.29 -10.74
N GLN A 95 10.00 15.25 -11.56
CA GLN A 95 10.86 15.09 -12.73
C GLN A 95 10.03 14.29 -13.73
#